data_AF-A0AAN6VZC6-F1
#
_entry.id   AF-A0AAN6VZC6-F1
#
_cell.length_a   1.000
_cell.length_b   1.000
_cell.length_c   1.000
_cell.angle_alpha   90.00
_cell.angle_beta   90.00
_cell.angle_gamma   90.00
#
_symmetry.space_group_name_H-M   'P 1'
#
loop_
_entity.id
_entity.type
_entity.pdbx_description
1 polymer ?
#
loop_
_entity_poly.entity_id
_entity_poly.type
_entity_poly.pdbx_seq_one_letter_code
_entity_poly.pdbx_strand_id
1 'polypeptide(L)'
;MASQGRQQGGEQISLDTLTAPQLSAVKKQLDEEVEHLSQSYAQLAAAQSKFKECLRVVKSGSETFDDTKPILIPLTNSLYVKGRMADPDKVIVDVGTGFYVEK
;
A
#
# COMPACT_ATOMS: atom_id res chain seq x y z
N MET A 1 -39.58 28.92 18.06
CA MET A 1 -39.34 27.47 17.99
C MET A 1 -37.86 27.25 17.71
N ALA A 2 -37.28 26.26 18.39
CA ALA A 2 -35.93 26.25 18.92
C ALA A 2 -34.77 26.20 17.91
N SER A 3 -33.74 26.96 18.27
CA SER A 3 -32.32 26.75 17.97
C SER A 3 -31.82 25.39 18.43
N GLN A 4 -31.01 24.69 17.62
CA GLN A 4 -29.76 24.02 18.02
C GLN A 4 -29.19 23.20 16.85
N GLY A 5 -28.18 23.76 16.17
CA GLY A 5 -27.27 23.03 15.31
C GLY A 5 -25.93 22.85 16.04
N ARG A 6 -25.54 21.59 16.23
CA ARG A 6 -24.34 21.09 16.92
C ARG A 6 -23.07 21.91 16.65
N GLN A 7 -22.44 22.39 17.73
CA GLN A 7 -20.98 22.56 17.78
C GLN A 7 -20.35 21.19 18.06
N GLN A 8 -19.67 20.63 17.06
CA GLN A 8 -18.60 19.67 17.27
C GLN A 8 -17.29 20.44 17.16
N GLY A 9 -16.83 20.98 18.28
CA GLY A 9 -15.45 21.42 18.45
C GLY A 9 -14.80 20.45 19.42
N GLY A 10 -13.80 19.69 18.95
CA GLY A 10 -12.99 18.86 19.83
C GLY A 10 -12.42 19.73 20.93
N GLU A 11 -12.83 19.48 22.16
CA GLU A 11 -12.36 20.20 23.33
C GLU A 11 -10.86 19.95 23.42
N GLN A 12 -10.07 20.97 23.11
CA GLN A 12 -8.62 20.93 23.19
C GLN A 12 -8.27 20.92 24.68
N ILE A 13 -8.13 19.72 25.24
CA ILE A 13 -7.80 19.53 26.66
C ILE A 13 -6.38 20.05 26.89
N SER A 14 -6.25 21.15 27.63
CA SER A 14 -4.95 21.70 28.03
C SER A 14 -4.24 20.73 28.97
N LEU A 15 -3.10 20.19 28.53
CA LEU A 15 -2.30 19.20 29.26
C LEU A 15 -1.86 19.71 30.65
N ASP A 16 -1.77 21.03 30.84
CA ASP A 16 -1.41 21.69 32.10
C ASP A 16 -2.48 21.58 33.20
N THR A 17 -3.70 21.20 32.83
CA THR A 17 -4.85 21.06 33.76
C THR A 17 -5.14 19.61 34.17
N LEU A 18 -4.41 18.65 33.60
CA LEU A 18 -4.64 17.23 33.81
C LEU A 18 -3.89 16.70 35.03
N THR A 19 -4.54 15.83 35.79
CA THR A 19 -3.89 15.09 36.88
C THR A 19 -2.94 14.03 36.32
N ALA A 20 -1.90 13.65 37.07
CA ALA A 20 -0.90 12.65 36.64
C ALA A 20 -1.49 11.34 36.07
N PRO A 21 -2.58 10.77 36.63
CA PRO A 21 -3.24 9.59 36.05
C PRO A 21 -3.86 9.85 34.66
N GLN A 22 -4.44 11.03 34.44
CA GLN A 22 -5.06 11.38 33.16
C GLN A 22 -4.00 11.62 32.08
N LEU A 23 -2.86 12.23 32.42
CA LEU A 23 -1.71 12.36 31.52
C LEU A 23 -1.15 11.00 31.08
N SER A 24 -1.11 10.03 31.99
CA SER A 24 -0.67 8.66 31.67
C SER A 24 -1.62 7.97 30.68
N ALA A 25 -2.93 8.17 30.82
CA ALA A 25 -3.93 7.65 29.88
C ALA A 25 -3.79 8.29 28.48
N VAL A 26 -3.60 9.62 28.41
CA VAL A 26 -3.38 10.35 27.14
C VAL A 26 -2.08 9.88 26.48
N LYS A 27 -1.00 9.71 27.25
CA LYS A 27 0.25 9.15 26.72
C LYS A 27 0.03 7.79 26.08
N LYS A 28 -0.65 6.88 26.77
CA LYS A 28 -0.91 5.53 26.25
C LYS A 28 -1.68 5.57 24.93
N GLN A 29 -2.70 6.43 24.83
CA GLN A 29 -3.45 6.61 23.59
C GLN A 29 -2.56 7.12 22.44
N LEU A 30 -1.72 8.12 22.72
CA LEU A 30 -0.78 8.65 21.72
C LEU A 30 0.24 7.59 21.27
N ASP A 31 0.74 6.77 22.19
CA ASP A 31 1.66 5.68 21.88
C ASP A 31 0.98 4.64 20.94
N GLU A 32 -0.28 4.28 21.21
CA GLU A 32 -1.08 3.37 20.35
C GLU A 32 -1.34 3.98 18.96
N GLU A 33 -1.68 5.28 18.89
CA GLU A 33 -1.89 5.98 17.62
C GLU A 33 -0.61 6.03 16.78
N VAL A 34 0.54 6.30 17.41
CA VAL A 34 1.85 6.30 16.73
C VAL A 34 2.20 4.92 16.20
N GLU A 35 1.94 3.86 16.98
CA GLU A 35 2.17 2.49 16.53
C GLU A 35 1.29 2.15 15.31
N HIS A 36 0.00 2.46 15.38
CA HIS A 36 -0.94 2.23 14.29
C HIS A 36 -0.55 2.99 13.00
N LEU A 37 -0.17 4.26 13.13
CA LEU A 37 0.33 5.07 12.01
C LEU A 37 1.62 4.51 11.42
N SER A 38 2.55 4.07 12.26
CA SER A 38 3.82 3.46 11.82
C SER A 38 3.60 2.17 11.05
N GLN A 39 2.69 1.31 11.53
CA GLN A 39 2.32 0.07 10.83
C GLN A 39 1.65 0.36 9.48
N SER A 40 0.72 1.32 9.45
CA SER A 40 0.03 1.74 8.22
C SER A 40 1.03 2.28 7.18
N TYR A 41 1.98 3.11 7.63
CA TYR A 41 3.04 3.62 6.77
C TYR A 41 3.91 2.49 6.20
N ALA A 42 4.32 1.53 7.03
CA ALA A 42 5.14 0.40 6.58
C ALA A 42 4.44 -0.42 5.49
N GLN A 43 3.14 -0.66 5.63
CA GLN A 43 2.34 -1.38 4.62
C GLN A 43 2.27 -0.60 3.30
N LEU A 44 2.02 0.72 3.35
CA LEU A 44 1.97 1.57 2.16
C LEU A 44 3.34 1.68 1.49
N ALA A 45 4.43 1.79 2.27
CA ALA A 45 5.80 1.82 1.76
C ALA A 45 6.16 0.50 1.05
N ALA A 46 5.77 -0.64 1.62
CA ALA A 46 5.96 -1.94 0.99
C ALA A 46 5.17 -2.06 -0.33
N ALA A 47 3.92 -1.59 -0.36
CA ALA A 47 3.12 -1.54 -1.58
C ALA A 47 3.76 -0.63 -2.65
N GLN A 48 4.20 0.57 -2.27
CA GLN A 48 4.89 1.49 -3.19
C GLN A 48 6.16 0.85 -3.78
N SER A 49 6.94 0.14 -2.96
CA SER A 49 8.14 -0.57 -3.42
C SER A 49 7.80 -1.63 -4.46
N LYS A 50 6.76 -2.45 -4.21
CA LYS A 50 6.28 -3.45 -5.16
C LYS A 50 5.85 -2.82 -6.49
N PHE A 51 5.08 -1.73 -6.46
CA PHE A 51 4.66 -1.04 -7.70
C PHE A 51 5.84 -0.45 -8.48
N LYS A 52 6.83 0.11 -7.79
CA LYS A 52 8.07 0.59 -8.43
C LYS A 52 8.83 -0.55 -9.11
N GLU A 53 8.89 -1.72 -8.47
CA GLU A 53 9.52 -2.90 -9.04
C GLU A 53 8.74 -3.41 -10.26
N CYS A 54 7.41 -3.51 -10.19
CA CYS A 54 6.58 -3.86 -11.34
C CYS A 54 6.81 -2.91 -12.52
N LEU A 55 6.86 -1.60 -12.27
CA LEU A 55 7.13 -0.60 -13.31
C LEU A 55 8.52 -0.79 -13.93
N ARG A 56 9.54 -1.10 -13.12
CA ARG A 56 10.89 -1.41 -13.60
C ARG A 56 10.86 -2.63 -14.51
N VAL A 57 10.23 -3.73 -14.06
CA VAL A 57 10.14 -4.98 -14.81
C VAL A 57 9.43 -4.79 -16.15
N VAL A 58 8.33 -4.04 -16.19
CA VAL A 58 7.63 -3.73 -17.45
C VAL A 58 8.53 -2.95 -18.40
N LYS A 59 9.20 -1.90 -17.92
CA LYS A 59 10.09 -1.06 -18.75
C LYS A 59 11.31 -1.82 -19.26
N SER A 60 11.98 -2.59 -18.41
CA SER A 60 13.10 -3.43 -18.85
C SER A 60 12.61 -4.57 -19.74
N GLY A 61 11.40 -5.08 -19.45
CA GLY A 61 10.80 -6.20 -20.13
C GLY A 61 10.53 -5.91 -21.59
N SER A 62 9.91 -4.77 -21.91
CA SER A 62 9.66 -4.36 -23.29
C SER A 62 10.94 -4.27 -24.13
N GLU A 63 12.09 -3.98 -23.51
CA GLU A 63 13.39 -3.89 -24.20
C GLU A 63 14.13 -5.23 -24.28
N THR A 64 13.83 -6.18 -23.38
CA THR A 64 14.62 -7.41 -23.19
C THR A 64 13.89 -8.69 -23.62
N PHE A 65 12.55 -8.67 -23.66
CA PHE A 65 11.71 -9.80 -24.07
C PHE A 65 11.60 -9.86 -25.59
N ASP A 66 12.67 -10.35 -26.20
CA ASP A 66 12.73 -10.72 -27.60
C ASP A 66 11.87 -11.98 -27.83
N ASP A 67 10.95 -11.97 -28.81
CA ASP A 67 10.01 -13.07 -29.13
C ASP A 67 10.72 -14.43 -29.33
N THR A 68 12.02 -14.38 -29.62
CA THR A 68 12.84 -15.55 -29.91
C THR A 68 13.48 -16.18 -28.67
N LYS A 69 13.61 -15.44 -27.56
CA LYS A 69 14.36 -15.87 -26.38
C LYS A 69 13.45 -16.54 -25.33
N PRO A 70 13.75 -17.78 -24.90
CA PRO A 70 12.97 -18.45 -23.87
C PRO A 70 13.19 -17.82 -22.50
N ILE A 71 12.10 -17.55 -21.79
CA ILE A 71 12.08 -17.05 -20.41
C ILE A 71 11.70 -18.17 -19.44
N LEU A 72 12.12 -18.05 -18.18
CA LEU A 72 11.72 -18.97 -17.11
C LEU A 72 10.55 -18.39 -16.34
N ILE A 73 9.44 -19.12 -16.34
CA ILE A 73 8.19 -18.72 -15.69
C ILE A 73 8.03 -19.60 -14.44
N PRO A 74 7.92 -19.01 -13.23
CA PRO A 74 7.67 -19.76 -12.02
C PRO A 74 6.22 -20.29 -12.02
N LEU A 75 6.05 -21.60 -11.86
CA LEU A 75 4.75 -22.21 -11.55
C LEU A 75 4.54 -22.32 -10.03
N THR A 76 5.63 -22.58 -9.31
CA THR A 76 5.67 -22.64 -7.85
C THR A 76 7.01 -22.07 -7.37
N ASN A 77 7.21 -21.98 -6.05
CA ASN A 77 8.46 -21.48 -5.47
C ASN A 77 9.71 -22.27 -5.87
N SER A 78 9.56 -23.53 -6.31
CA SER A 78 10.68 -24.42 -6.63
C SER A 78 10.68 -24.94 -8.07
N LEU A 79 9.66 -24.62 -8.87
CA LEU A 79 9.50 -25.15 -10.22
C LEU A 79 9.31 -24.04 -11.24
N TYR A 80 10.17 -24.06 -12.26
CA TYR A 80 10.18 -23.11 -13.36
C TYR A 80 10.04 -23.86 -14.67
N VAL A 81 9.24 -23.31 -15.58
CA VAL A 81 9.13 -23.81 -16.96
C VAL A 81 9.68 -22.80 -17.94
N LYS A 82 10.22 -23.31 -19.04
CA LYS A 82 10.61 -22.46 -20.16
C LYS A 82 9.37 -22.11 -20.98
N GLY A 83 9.16 -20.83 -21.20
CA GLY A 83 8.12 -20.30 -22.08
C GLY A 83 8.68 -19.21 -22.99
N ARG A 84 7.85 -18.71 -23.90
CA ARG A 84 8.13 -17.51 -24.70
C ARG A 84 6.99 -16.53 -24.48
N MET A 85 7.31 -15.24 -24.50
CA MET A 85 6.29 -14.20 -24.47
C MET A 85 5.56 -14.21 -25.81
N ALA A 86 4.23 -14.11 -25.78
CA ALA A 86 3.42 -14.06 -27.00
C ALA A 86 3.27 -12.62 -27.54
N ASP A 87 3.22 -11.65 -26.63
CA ASP A 87 3.13 -10.22 -26.94
C ASP A 87 3.81 -9.44 -25.80
N PRO A 88 5.05 -8.94 -25.99
CA PRO A 88 5.80 -8.24 -24.94
C PRO A 88 5.35 -6.79 -24.73
N ASP A 89 4.58 -6.21 -25.67
CA ASP A 89 4.11 -4.83 -25.58
C ASP A 89 2.80 -4.72 -24.79
N LYS A 90 2.07 -5.83 -24.63
CA LYS A 90 0.81 -5.89 -23.88
C LYS A 90 1.01 -6.35 -22.45
N VAL A 91 0.47 -5.58 -21.51
CA VAL A 91 0.48 -5.91 -20.09
C VAL A 91 -0.93 -5.87 -19.49
N ILE A 92 -1.17 -6.73 -18.50
CA ILE A 92 -2.41 -6.75 -17.73
C ILE A 92 -2.18 -5.99 -16.42
N VAL A 93 -2.99 -4.97 -16.18
CA VAL A 93 -2.93 -4.15 -14.97
C VAL A 93 -4.14 -4.46 -14.08
N ASP A 94 -3.89 -4.89 -12.84
CA ASP A 94 -4.92 -5.04 -11.81
C ASP A 94 -5.33 -3.65 -11.28
N VAL A 95 -6.61 -3.31 -11.39
CA VAL A 95 -7.17 -2.04 -10.90
C VAL A 95 -7.94 -2.20 -9.58
N GLY A 96 -8.02 -3.42 -9.05
CA GLY A 96 -8.72 -3.76 -7.82
C GLY A 96 -10.12 -4.33 -8.04
N THR A 97 -10.73 -4.83 -6.95
CA THR A 97 -12.07 -5.45 -6.94
C THR A 97 -12.24 -6.62 -7.93
N GLY A 98 -11.13 -7.24 -8.38
CA GLY A 98 -11.14 -8.35 -9.34
C GLY A 98 -11.21 -7.92 -10.81
N PHE A 99 -11.00 -6.63 -11.10
CA PHE A 99 -10.95 -6.12 -12.48
C PHE A 99 -9.52 -5.94 -12.96
N TYR A 100 -9.32 -6.24 -14.24
CA TYR A 100 -8.04 -6.13 -14.92
C TYR A 100 -8.22 -5.38 -16.24
N VAL A 101 -7.24 -4.54 -16.59
CA VAL A 101 -7.21 -3.76 -17.84
C VAL A 101 -5.98 -4.15 -18.64
N GLU A 102 -6.16 -4.45 -19.92
CA GLU A 102 -5.05 -4.65 -20.86
C GLU A 102 -4.56 -3.28 -21.36
N LYS A 103 -3.24 -3.10 -21.38
CA LYS A 103 -2.56 -1.87 -21.80
C LYS A 103 -1.39 -2.15 -22.72
#